data_AF-A0A8H4F798-F1
#
_entry.id   AF-A0A8H4F798-F1
#
_cell.length_a   1.000
_cell.length_b   1.000
_cell.length_c   1.000
_cell.angle_alpha   90.00
_cell.angle_beta   90.00
_cell.angle_gamma   90.00
#
_symmetry.space_group_name_H-M   'P 1'
#
loop_
_entity.id
_entity.type
_entity.pdbx_description
1 polymer ?
#
loop_
_entity_poly.entity_id
_entity_poly.type
_entity_poly.pdbx_seq_one_letter_code
_entity_poly.pdbx_strand_id
1 'polypeptide(L)'
;IQEHVDKHINWKGIKNLLRLEDTKLAEMENQDTLSEIPVAMIIDYQDVQNAVLAKLNAVARKHKFDKNSVILWLEYLKENGYEAMLDIPDNPHAPLVLAWYSPWHKKVKREFE
;
A
#
# COMPACT_ATOMS: atom_id res chain seq x y z
N ILE A 1 -11.14 -0.34 -36.54
CA ILE A 1 -10.74 -0.29 -35.11
C ILE A 1 -9.24 -0.52 -34.98
N GLN A 2 -8.70 -1.62 -35.53
CA GLN A 2 -7.25 -1.90 -35.54
C GLN A 2 -6.39 -0.74 -36.09
N GLU A 3 -6.71 -0.20 -37.27
CA GLU A 3 -5.96 0.92 -37.89
C GLU A 3 -5.97 2.23 -37.09
N HIS A 4 -6.91 2.41 -36.16
CA HIS A 4 -7.00 3.62 -35.32
C HIS A 4 -6.26 3.49 -33.99
N VAL A 5 -5.92 2.27 -33.56
CA VAL A 5 -5.15 2.05 -32.34
C VAL A 5 -3.66 2.28 -32.59
N ASP A 6 -3.14 1.78 -33.72
CA ASP A 6 -1.69 1.79 -33.98
C ASP A 6 -1.12 3.18 -34.31
N LYS A 7 -1.92 4.10 -34.87
CA LYS A 7 -1.43 5.43 -35.29
C LYS A 7 -1.38 6.49 -34.19
N HIS A 8 -1.90 6.21 -32.99
CA HIS A 8 -2.01 7.21 -31.92
C HIS A 8 -1.62 6.70 -30.54
N ILE A 9 -0.79 5.65 -30.45
CA ILE A 9 -0.22 5.27 -29.15
C ILE A 9 0.74 6.38 -28.70
N ASN A 10 0.37 7.07 -27.62
CA ASN A 10 1.20 8.10 -27.01
C ASN A 10 2.35 7.45 -26.22
N TRP A 11 3.35 6.98 -26.95
CA TRP A 11 4.53 6.30 -26.41
C TRP A 11 5.26 7.14 -25.36
N LYS A 12 5.32 8.46 -25.55
CA LYS A 12 5.90 9.41 -24.57
C LYS A 12 5.11 9.43 -23.26
N GLY A 13 3.78 9.36 -23.33
CA GLY A 13 2.91 9.25 -22.15
C GLY A 13 3.09 7.93 -21.41
N ILE A 14 3.17 6.82 -22.15
CA ILE A 14 3.38 5.48 -21.60
C ILE A 14 4.77 5.39 -20.94
N LYS A 15 5.83 5.90 -21.59
CA LYS A 15 7.18 5.99 -21.03
C LYS A 15 7.18 6.67 -19.66
N ASN A 16 6.54 7.83 -19.55
CA ASN A 16 6.50 8.59 -18.31
C ASN A 16 5.67 7.90 -17.22
N LEU A 17 4.58 7.24 -17.59
CA LEU A 17 3.71 6.52 -16.66
C LEU A 17 4.40 5.27 -16.10
N LEU A 18 5.07 4.50 -16.95
CA LEU A 18 5.71 3.24 -16.62
C LEU A 18 7.19 3.40 -16.21
N ARG A 19 7.74 4.62 -16.29
CA ARG A 19 9.16 4.93 -16.02
C ARG A 19 10.11 4.03 -16.80
N LEU A 20 9.81 3.79 -18.07
CA LEU A 20 10.61 2.93 -18.92
C LEU A 20 11.90 3.63 -19.35
N GLU A 21 12.99 2.86 -19.39
CA GLU A 21 14.24 3.29 -20.01
C GLU A 21 14.07 3.41 -21.53
N ASP A 22 14.86 4.27 -22.17
CA ASP A 22 14.80 4.51 -23.61
C ASP A 22 15.02 3.24 -24.44
N THR A 23 15.83 2.31 -23.93
CA THR A 23 16.07 0.97 -24.51
C THR A 23 14.79 0.13 -24.55
N LYS A 24 14.08 0.05 -23.42
CA LYS A 24 12.81 -0.68 -23.28
C LYS A 24 11.69 -0.07 -24.12
N LEU A 25 11.69 1.25 -24.28
CA LEU A 25 10.73 1.93 -25.15
C LEU A 25 10.97 1.60 -26.62
N ALA A 26 12.23 1.62 -27.07
CA ALA A 26 12.60 1.26 -28.44
C ALA A 26 12.26 -0.20 -28.76
N GLU A 27 12.39 -1.13 -27.81
CA GLU A 27 11.95 -2.52 -27.97
C GLU A 27 10.44 -2.64 -28.20
N MET A 28 9.64 -1.79 -27.55
CA MET A 28 8.18 -1.77 -27.68
C MET A 28 7.71 -1.10 -28.97
N GLU A 29 8.39 -0.02 -29.40
CA GLU A 29 8.09 0.67 -30.65
C GLU A 29 8.42 -0.20 -31.88
N ASN A 30 9.38 -1.12 -31.77
CA ASN A 30 9.78 -2.04 -32.82
C ASN A 30 9.02 -3.38 -32.83
N GLN A 31 8.09 -3.61 -31.91
CA GLN A 31 7.23 -4.80 -31.96
C GLN A 31 6.05 -4.56 -32.92
N ASP A 32 6.16 -5.15 -34.12
CA ASP A 32 5.15 -5.03 -35.20
C ASP A 32 3.78 -5.62 -34.84
N THR A 33 3.68 -6.47 -33.81
CA THR A 33 2.42 -7.07 -33.36
C THR A 33 2.36 -7.20 -31.84
N LEU A 34 1.32 -6.61 -31.23
CA LEU A 34 0.94 -6.77 -29.81
C LEU A 34 0.34 -8.16 -29.48
N SER A 35 0.70 -9.22 -30.23
CA SER A 35 0.19 -10.57 -29.97
C SER A 35 0.64 -11.10 -28.60
N GLU A 36 1.75 -10.57 -28.09
CA GLU A 36 2.31 -10.90 -26.78
C GLU A 36 2.58 -9.60 -25.99
N ILE A 37 2.49 -9.69 -24.66
CA ILE A 37 2.81 -8.56 -23.78
C ILE A 37 4.32 -8.30 -23.90
N PRO A 38 4.76 -7.09 -24.28
CA PRO A 38 6.17 -6.77 -24.37
C PRO A 38 6.86 -7.02 -23.03
N VAL A 39 8.06 -7.61 -23.02
CA VAL A 39 8.82 -7.86 -21.79
C VAL A 39 9.06 -6.56 -21.01
N ALA A 40 9.21 -5.45 -21.71
CA ALA A 40 9.29 -4.11 -21.14
C ALA A 40 8.02 -3.66 -20.37
N MET A 41 6.84 -4.22 -20.68
CA MET A 41 5.59 -4.00 -19.96
C MET A 41 5.36 -4.99 -18.81
N ILE A 42 6.23 -5.99 -18.63
CA ILE A 42 6.16 -6.90 -17.50
C ILE A 42 6.65 -6.13 -16.27
N ILE A 43 5.69 -5.72 -15.44
CA ILE A 43 5.96 -5.04 -14.17
C ILE A 43 6.35 -6.10 -13.14
N ASP A 44 7.48 -5.90 -12.46
CA ASP A 44 7.86 -6.75 -11.34
C ASP A 44 6.80 -6.65 -10.24
N TYR A 45 6.40 -7.79 -9.68
CA TYR A 45 5.49 -7.85 -8.54
C TYR A 45 5.97 -6.95 -7.38
N GLN A 46 7.28 -6.91 -7.13
CA GLN A 46 7.88 -6.10 -6.09
C GLN A 46 7.64 -4.60 -6.32
N ASP A 47 7.69 -4.14 -7.58
CA ASP A 47 7.43 -2.74 -7.93
C ASP A 47 5.97 -2.36 -7.72
N VAL A 48 5.04 -3.27 -8.06
CA VAL A 48 3.61 -3.09 -7.76
C VAL A 48 3.39 -3.00 -6.25
N GLN A 49 3.99 -3.92 -5.48
CA GLN A 49 3.89 -3.94 -4.03
C GLN A 49 4.46 -2.64 -3.43
N ASN A 50 5.61 -2.18 -3.90
CA ASN A 50 6.26 -0.95 -3.46
C ASN A 50 5.39 0.29 -3.78
N ALA A 51 4.79 0.36 -4.97
CA ALA A 51 3.92 1.46 -5.37
C ALA A 51 2.64 1.51 -4.51
N VAL A 52 2.03 0.36 -4.24
CA VAL A 52 0.86 0.25 -3.35
C VAL A 52 1.22 0.69 -1.94
N LEU A 53 2.32 0.17 -1.38
CA LEU A 53 2.80 0.53 -0.04
C LEU A 53 3.13 2.03 0.05
N ALA A 54 3.78 2.60 -0.97
CA ALA A 54 4.10 4.02 -1.02
C ALA A 54 2.83 4.89 -1.00
N LYS A 55 1.80 4.51 -1.78
CA LYS A 55 0.51 5.20 -1.81
C LYS A 55 -0.21 5.07 -0.47
N LEU A 56 -0.23 3.87 0.12
CA LEU A 56 -0.86 3.60 1.41
C LEU A 56 -0.18 4.40 2.53
N ASN A 57 1.16 4.44 2.53
CA ASN A 57 1.95 5.25 3.46
C ASN A 57 1.76 6.76 3.24
N ALA A 58 1.58 7.22 2.00
CA ALA A 58 1.28 8.63 1.72
C ALA A 58 -0.10 9.04 2.26
N VAL A 59 -1.11 8.19 2.07
CA VAL A 59 -2.47 8.40 2.60
C VAL A 59 -2.46 8.34 4.13
N ALA A 60 -1.81 7.34 4.72
CA ALA A 60 -1.67 7.21 6.17
C ALA A 60 -0.99 8.43 6.80
N ARG A 61 0.07 8.96 6.17
CA ARG A 61 0.75 10.19 6.63
C ARG A 61 -0.13 11.44 6.54
N LYS A 62 -1.02 11.51 5.54
CA LYS A 62 -1.96 12.63 5.40
C LYS A 62 -3.04 12.62 6.49
N HIS A 63 -3.40 11.44 6.99
CA HIS A 63 -4.39 11.23 8.05
C HIS A 63 -3.73 10.79 9.36
N LYS A 64 -2.65 11.48 9.76
CA LYS A 64 -1.77 11.13 10.90
C LYS A 64 -2.51 10.97 12.25
N PHE A 65 -3.71 11.53 12.39
CA PHE A 65 -4.49 11.54 13.63
C PHE A 65 -5.94 11.12 13.39
N ASP A 66 -6.17 10.00 12.71
CA ASP A 66 -7.52 9.48 12.62
C ASP A 66 -7.89 8.70 13.89
N LYS A 67 -8.48 9.42 14.85
CA LYS A 67 -9.07 8.86 16.08
C LYS A 67 -10.00 7.68 15.77
N ASN A 68 -10.71 7.72 14.63
CA ASN A 68 -11.60 6.63 14.23
C ASN A 68 -10.82 5.35 13.91
N SER A 69 -9.69 5.45 13.21
CA SER A 69 -8.81 4.31 12.94
C SER A 69 -8.29 3.66 14.23
N VAL A 70 -7.92 4.44 15.24
CA VAL A 70 -7.47 3.89 16.54
C VAL A 70 -8.62 3.27 17.33
N ILE A 71 -9.83 3.83 17.25
CA ILE A 71 -11.04 3.24 17.84
C ILE A 71 -11.35 1.87 17.19
N LEU A 72 -11.27 1.75 15.87
CA LEU A 72 -11.46 0.49 15.17
C LEU A 72 -10.44 -0.57 15.60
N TRP A 73 -9.18 -0.19 15.77
CA TRP A 73 -8.15 -1.10 16.32
C TRP A 73 -8.46 -1.51 17.76
N LEU A 74 -8.95 -0.61 18.60
CA LEU A 74 -9.34 -0.91 19.97
C LEU A 74 -10.51 -1.92 20.01
N GLU A 75 -11.52 -1.73 19.16
CA GLU A 75 -12.66 -2.65 19.02
C GLU A 75 -12.20 -4.04 18.59
N TYR A 76 -11.40 -4.12 17.51
CA TYR A 76 -10.82 -5.37 17.04
C TYR A 76 -10.05 -6.11 18.14
N LEU A 77 -9.19 -5.41 18.88
CA LEU A 77 -8.41 -6.00 19.97
C LEU A 77 -9.32 -6.59 21.05
N LYS A 78 -10.36 -5.87 21.48
CA LYS A 78 -11.32 -6.34 22.47
C LYS A 78 -12.08 -7.58 21.99
N GLU A 79 -12.55 -7.58 20.74
CA GLU A 79 -13.25 -8.72 20.14
C GLU A 79 -12.38 -9.97 20.08
N ASN A 80 -11.07 -9.82 19.91
CA ASN A 80 -10.10 -10.91 19.85
C ASN A 80 -9.52 -11.31 21.22
N GLY A 81 -10.14 -10.86 22.32
CA GLY A 81 -9.77 -11.25 23.70
C GLY A 81 -8.55 -10.53 24.27
N TYR A 82 -8.01 -9.54 23.56
CA TYR A 82 -6.96 -8.68 24.08
C TYR A 82 -7.56 -7.75 25.13
N GLU A 83 -6.75 -7.40 26.12
CA GLU A 83 -7.05 -6.29 27.02
C GLU A 83 -6.34 -5.06 26.49
N ALA A 84 -7.09 -4.02 26.17
CA ALA A 84 -6.55 -2.84 25.50
C ALA A 84 -7.08 -1.56 26.15
N MET A 85 -6.18 -0.60 26.31
CA MET A 85 -6.43 0.73 26.85
C MET A 85 -6.05 1.76 25.80
N LEU A 86 -6.92 2.73 25.61
CA LEU A 86 -6.68 3.88 24.75
C LEU A 86 -6.71 5.13 25.62
N ASP A 87 -5.62 5.88 25.63
CA ASP A 87 -5.54 7.21 26.20
C ASP A 87 -5.58 8.25 25.06
N ILE A 88 -6.53 9.18 25.18
CA ILE A 88 -6.78 10.26 24.24
C ILE A 88 -6.42 11.54 24.97
N PRO A 89 -5.27 12.16 24.66
CA PRO A 89 -4.87 13.40 25.32
C PRO A 89 -5.85 14.54 25.01
N ASP A 90 -6.03 15.45 25.97
CA ASP A 90 -6.80 16.69 25.76
C ASP A 90 -6.15 17.61 24.70
N ASN A 91 -4.84 17.49 24.49
CA ASN A 91 -4.12 18.21 23.46
C ASN A 91 -4.30 17.55 22.07
N PRO A 92 -4.92 18.23 21.09
CA PRO A 92 -5.19 17.66 19.76
C PRO A 92 -3.94 17.38 18.92
N HIS A 93 -2.77 17.88 19.34
CA HIS A 93 -1.47 17.61 18.68
C HIS A 93 -0.67 16.49 19.35
N ALA A 94 -1.11 16.02 20.52
CA ALA A 94 -0.44 14.93 21.22
C ALA A 94 -0.77 13.57 20.55
N PRO A 95 0.17 12.62 20.54
CA PRO A 95 -0.07 11.30 20.00
C PRO A 95 -1.10 10.54 20.83
N LEU A 96 -1.96 9.77 20.18
CA LEU A 96 -2.82 8.79 20.84
C LEU A 96 -1.97 7.65 21.39
N VAL A 97 -2.25 7.21 22.61
CA VAL A 97 -1.54 6.10 23.25
C VAL A 97 -2.47 4.90 23.33
N LEU A 98 -2.19 3.87 22.55
CA LEU A 98 -2.87 2.57 22.62
C LEU A 98 -1.91 1.58 23.28
N ALA A 99 -2.32 1.01 24.41
CA ALA A 99 -1.61 -0.08 25.08
C ALA A 99 -2.48 -1.34 25.05
N TRP A 100 -1.88 -2.52 24.85
CA TRP A 100 -2.62 -3.78 24.81
C TRP A 100 -1.84 -4.95 25.40
N TYR A 101 -2.60 -5.95 25.83
CA TYR A 101 -2.14 -7.15 26.47
C TYR A 101 -2.84 -8.36 25.85
N SER A 102 -2.08 -9.20 25.15
CA SER A 102 -2.65 -10.30 24.37
C SER A 102 -3.07 -11.49 25.24
N PRO A 103 -3.99 -12.35 24.75
CA PRO A 103 -4.35 -13.60 25.42
C PRO A 103 -3.13 -14.48 25.73
N TRP A 104 -2.13 -14.49 24.85
CA TRP A 104 -0.89 -15.24 25.08
C TRP A 104 -0.12 -14.69 26.29
N HIS A 105 0.05 -13.37 26.40
CA HIS A 105 0.69 -12.78 27.58
C HIS A 105 -0.10 -13.08 28.87
N LYS A 106 -1.45 -13.08 28.81
CA LYS A 106 -2.30 -13.49 29.96
C LYS A 106 -2.09 -14.95 30.37
N LYS A 107 -1.77 -15.83 29.43
CA LYS A 107 -1.49 -17.24 29.70
C LYS A 107 -0.11 -17.39 30.35
N VAL A 108 0.91 -16.77 29.76
CA VAL A 108 2.28 -16.78 30.30
C VAL A 108 2.29 -16.25 31.74
N LYS A 109 1.66 -15.11 32.01
CA LYS A 109 1.60 -14.56 33.38
C LYS A 109 0.99 -15.53 34.39
N ARG A 110 -0.08 -16.25 34.01
CA ARG A 110 -0.73 -17.26 34.86
C ARG A 110 0.09 -18.53 35.08
N GLU A 111 1.04 -18.83 34.21
CA GLU A 111 1.94 -20.00 34.36
C GLU A 111 3.14 -19.70 35.28
N PHE A 112 3.40 -18.41 35.57
CA PHE A 112 4.51 -17.94 36.41
C PHE A 112 4.04 -17.28 37.72
N GLU A 113 2.74 -17.30 38.03
CA GLU A 113 2.12 -16.94 39.32
C GLU A 113 1.77 -18.21 40.11
#